data_AF-A0A1I6ZG31-F1
#
_entry.id   AF-A0A1I6ZG31-F1
#
_cell.length_a   1.000
_cell.length_b   1.000
_cell.length_c   1.000
_cell.angle_alpha   90.00
_cell.angle_beta   90.00
_cell.angle_gamma   90.00
#
_symmetry.space_group_name_H-M   'P 1'
#
loop_
_entity.id
_entity.type
_entity.pdbx_description
1 polymer ?
#
loop_
_entity_poly.entity_id
_entity_poly.type
_entity_poly.pdbx_seq_one_letter_code
_entity_poly.pdbx_strand_id
1 'polypeptide(L)'
;MSFRDGLGEKIMGCKPIKFHNVSPETFNCMKRKLQNAGIHVPPGNRGELSGKGITADFEWDGQSNLTITITEKPFIVSCEVAAMKIKQFVRQCHGS
;
A
#
# COMPACT_ATOMS: atom_id res chain seq x y z
N MET A 1 10.45 -26.35 -20.24
CA MET A 1 9.11 -25.74 -20.32
C MET A 1 9.23 -24.30 -19.84
N SER A 2 9.15 -23.37 -20.77
CA SER A 2 9.14 -21.93 -20.52
C SER A 2 7.87 -21.52 -19.77
N PHE A 3 8.04 -20.78 -18.67
CA PHE A 3 7.12 -19.70 -18.37
C PHE A 3 7.90 -18.39 -18.53
N ARG A 4 7.44 -17.64 -19.52
CA ARG A 4 7.88 -16.30 -19.88
C ARG A 4 7.19 -15.36 -18.89
N ASP A 5 7.94 -14.75 -17.99
CA ASP A 5 7.55 -13.49 -17.37
C ASP A 5 8.73 -12.54 -17.53
N GLY A 6 8.76 -11.91 -18.71
CA GLY A 6 9.58 -10.73 -18.91
C GLY A 6 9.05 -9.61 -18.04
N LEU A 7 9.89 -9.11 -17.15
CA LEU A 7 9.95 -7.68 -16.85
C LEU A 7 11.34 -7.40 -16.29
N GLY A 8 12.21 -6.86 -17.14
CA GLY A 8 13.34 -6.10 -16.66
C GLY A 8 12.82 -4.89 -15.91
N GLU A 9 12.99 -4.88 -14.59
CA GLU A 9 13.22 -3.68 -13.80
C GLU A 9 13.62 -4.10 -12.38
N LYS A 10 14.92 -4.33 -12.22
CA LYS A 10 15.55 -4.51 -10.92
C LYS A 10 15.90 -3.13 -10.38
N ILE A 11 14.88 -2.29 -10.14
CA ILE A 11 15.05 -1.09 -9.32
C ILE A 11 14.88 -1.53 -7.87
N MET A 12 15.76 -1.04 -7.01
CA MET A 12 15.94 -1.39 -5.60
C MET A 12 14.77 -0.92 -4.69
N GLY A 13 13.52 -0.98 -5.17
CA GLY A 13 12.31 -0.62 -4.46
C GLY A 13 11.38 -1.83 -4.28
N CYS A 14 10.60 -1.85 -3.22
CA CYS A 14 9.63 -2.93 -3.02
C CYS A 14 8.60 -2.97 -4.15
N LYS A 15 8.16 -4.17 -4.55
CA LYS A 15 7.09 -4.32 -5.54
C LYS A 15 5.84 -3.56 -5.07
N PRO A 16 5.16 -2.81 -5.95
CA PRO A 16 3.89 -2.19 -5.63
C PRO A 16 2.87 -3.27 -5.24
N ILE A 17 2.14 -3.02 -4.16
CA ILE A 17 1.16 -3.96 -3.61
C ILE A 17 -0.21 -3.53 -4.10
N LYS A 18 -0.88 -4.41 -4.83
CA LYS A 18 -2.23 -4.20 -5.33
C LYS A 18 -3.22 -4.95 -4.45
N PHE A 19 -4.22 -4.23 -3.97
CA PHE A 19 -5.36 -4.75 -3.25
C PHE A 19 -6.58 -4.64 -4.15
N HIS A 20 -7.26 -5.77 -4.29
CA HIS A 20 -8.53 -5.84 -5.00
C HIS A 20 -9.66 -5.96 -3.99
N ASN A 21 -10.85 -5.52 -4.39
CA ASN A 21 -12.06 -5.54 -3.56
C ASN A 21 -12.06 -4.55 -2.37
N VAL A 22 -11.33 -3.42 -2.50
CA VAL A 22 -11.31 -2.36 -1.49
C VAL A 22 -12.48 -1.40 -1.73
N SER A 23 -13.53 -1.52 -0.91
CA SER A 23 -14.67 -0.60 -0.90
C SER A 23 -14.26 0.80 -0.40
N PRO A 24 -15.02 1.87 -0.75
CA PRO A 24 -14.77 3.22 -0.22
C PRO A 24 -14.72 3.27 1.31
N GLU A 25 -15.53 2.43 1.97
CA GLU A 25 -15.56 2.29 3.43
C GLU A 25 -14.25 1.68 3.96
N THR A 26 -13.79 0.60 3.33
CA THR A 26 -12.51 -0.05 3.66
C THR A 26 -11.36 0.93 3.47
N PHE A 27 -11.39 1.69 2.37
CA PHE A 27 -10.38 2.69 2.05
C PHE A 27 -10.35 3.82 3.10
N ASN A 28 -11.51 4.35 3.49
CA ASN A 28 -11.59 5.37 4.53
C ASN A 28 -11.14 4.85 5.91
N CYS A 29 -11.53 3.62 6.25
CA CYS A 29 -11.04 2.93 7.46
C CYS A 29 -9.51 2.80 7.47
N MET A 30 -8.91 2.43 6.34
CA MET A 30 -7.45 2.32 6.20
C MET A 30 -6.78 3.68 6.43
N LYS A 31 -7.28 4.74 5.80
CA LYS A 31 -6.75 6.11 5.97
C LYS A 31 -6.81 6.56 7.42
N ARG A 32 -7.93 6.32 8.12
CA ARG A 32 -8.06 6.61 9.55
C ARG A 32 -7.07 5.85 10.41
N LYS A 33 -6.85 4.56 10.15
CA LYS A 33 -5.84 3.77 10.89
C LYS A 33 -4.42 4.27 10.65
N LEU A 34 -4.10 4.66 9.41
CA LEU A 34 -2.80 5.25 9.07
C LEU A 34 -2.61 6.59 9.79
N GLN A 35 -3.60 7.49 9.73
CA GLN A 35 -3.58 8.76 10.48
C GLN A 35 -3.44 8.54 11.99
N ASN A 36 -4.17 7.58 12.56
CA ASN A 36 -4.07 7.22 13.98
C ASN A 36 -2.69 6.61 14.34
N ALA A 37 -2.03 5.96 13.39
CA ALA A 37 -0.66 5.49 13.54
C ALA A 37 0.38 6.61 13.41
N GLY A 38 -0.02 7.85 13.10
CA GLY A 38 0.88 8.98 12.87
C GLY A 38 1.44 9.04 11.44
N ILE A 39 0.75 8.43 10.48
CA ILE A 39 1.06 8.51 9.05
C ILE A 39 0.12 9.53 8.41
N HIS A 40 0.67 10.56 7.79
CA HIS A 40 -0.13 11.53 7.08
C HIS A 40 -0.69 10.90 5.80
N VAL A 41 -2.00 11.04 5.58
CA VAL A 41 -2.66 10.55 4.38
C VAL A 41 -3.47 11.68 3.76
N PRO A 42 -3.16 12.10 2.53
CA PRO A 42 -3.88 13.17 1.86
C PRO A 42 -5.34 12.77 1.55
N PRO A 43 -6.24 13.77 1.49
CA PRO A 43 -7.59 13.55 1.02
C PRO A 43 -7.58 13.25 -0.49
N GLY A 44 -8.33 12.24 -0.91
CA GLY A 44 -8.44 11.85 -2.32
C GLY A 44 -8.38 10.34 -2.52
N ASN A 45 -8.35 9.99 -3.81
CA ASN A 45 -8.19 8.63 -4.30
C ASN A 45 -6.72 8.30 -4.56
N ARG A 46 -5.86 9.30 -4.73
CA ARG A 46 -4.42 9.12 -4.91
C ARG A 46 -3.64 10.11 -4.06
N GLY A 47 -2.41 9.75 -3.69
CA GLY A 47 -1.47 10.66 -3.05
C GLY A 47 -0.37 9.94 -2.28
N GLU A 48 0.49 10.73 -1.66
CA GLU A 48 1.62 10.21 -0.91
C GLU A 48 1.28 10.02 0.58
N LEU A 49 1.49 8.80 1.09
CA LEU A 49 1.47 8.42 2.49
C LEU A 49 2.88 8.63 3.04
N SER A 50 3.02 9.46 4.07
CA SER A 50 4.35 9.71 4.66
C SER A 50 4.24 9.68 6.18
N GLY A 51 5.04 8.85 6.84
CA GLY A 51 5.02 8.74 8.30
C GLY A 51 6.02 7.76 8.88
N LYS A 52 6.54 8.07 10.07
CA LYS A 52 7.56 7.27 10.78
C LYS A 52 8.77 6.86 9.91
N GLY A 53 9.18 7.73 8.98
CA GLY A 53 10.30 7.47 8.06
C GLY A 53 10.00 6.46 6.95
N ILE A 54 8.72 6.20 6.68
CA ILE A 54 8.24 5.42 5.52
C ILE A 54 7.44 6.37 4.64
N THR A 55 7.73 6.36 3.34
CA THR A 55 6.98 7.07 2.30
C THR A 55 6.41 6.04 1.33
N ALA A 56 5.13 6.14 1.01
CA ALA A 56 4.47 5.24 0.07
C ALA A 56 3.38 5.99 -0.67
N ASP A 57 3.33 5.87 -1.98
CA ASP A 57 2.22 6.39 -2.77
C ASP A 57 1.03 5.41 -2.72
N PHE A 58 -0.19 5.95 -2.70
CA PHE A 58 -1.41 5.17 -2.88
C PHE A 58 -2.20 5.71 -4.07
N GLU A 59 -2.85 4.79 -4.77
CA GLU A 59 -3.76 5.09 -5.86
C GLU A 59 -4.96 4.15 -5.80
N TRP A 60 -6.15 4.72 -5.71
CA TRP A 60 -7.42 4.03 -5.67
C TRP A 60 -8.23 4.40 -6.91
N ASP A 61 -8.76 3.40 -7.60
CA ASP A 61 -9.51 3.58 -8.83
C ASP A 61 -10.95 4.09 -8.59
N GLY A 62 -11.39 4.17 -7.33
CA GLY A 62 -12.76 4.57 -6.97
C GLY A 62 -13.78 3.43 -7.03
N GLN A 63 -13.43 2.33 -7.67
CA GLN A 63 -14.25 1.12 -7.73
C GLN A 63 -13.90 0.15 -6.61
N SER A 64 -12.77 -0.55 -6.76
CA SER A 64 -12.36 -1.65 -5.87
C SER A 64 -10.85 -1.91 -5.86
N ASN A 65 -10.09 -1.20 -6.71
CA ASN A 65 -8.67 -1.46 -6.92
C ASN A 65 -7.86 -0.39 -6.21
N LEU A 66 -7.08 -0.79 -5.22
CA LEU A 66 -6.16 0.06 -4.47
C LEU A 66 -4.73 -0.43 -4.73
N THR A 67 -3.91 0.40 -5.36
CA THR A 67 -2.48 0.19 -5.53
C THR A 67 -1.74 1.00 -4.47
N ILE A 68 -0.81 0.37 -3.76
CA ILE A 68 0.09 1.06 -2.84
C ILE A 68 1.53 0.78 -3.29
N THR A 69 2.26 1.84 -3.59
CA THR A 69 3.64 1.80 -4.08
C THR A 69 4.55 2.36 -3.01
N ILE A 70 5.36 1.52 -2.37
CA ILE A 70 6.30 1.97 -1.36
C ILE A 70 7.46 2.68 -2.08
N THR A 71 7.52 4.00 -1.97
CA THR A 71 8.55 4.85 -2.60
C THR A 71 9.80 4.92 -1.72
N GLU A 72 9.63 5.12 -0.42
CA GLU A 72 10.73 5.11 0.55
C GLU A 72 10.42 4.22 1.75
N LYS A 73 11.40 3.41 2.14
CA LYS A 73 11.32 2.56 3.33
C LYS A 73 12.63 2.66 4.11
N PRO A 74 12.58 2.53 5.44
CA PRO A 74 13.77 2.23 6.20
C PRO A 74 14.30 0.89 5.68
N PHE A 75 15.56 0.89 5.23
CA PHE A 75 16.26 -0.29 4.70
C PHE A 75 16.20 -1.51 5.64
N ILE A 76 15.94 -1.26 6.92
CA ILE A 76 15.78 -2.24 8.00
C ILE A 76 14.57 -3.18 7.78
N VAL A 77 13.54 -2.76 7.04
CA VAL A 77 12.28 -3.52 6.92
C VAL A 77 12.21 -4.25 5.58
N SER A 78 12.28 -5.58 5.58
CA SER A 78 12.11 -6.38 4.34
C SER A 78 10.77 -6.10 3.65
N CYS A 79 10.73 -6.17 2.32
CA CYS A 79 9.50 -5.92 1.55
C CYS A 79 8.34 -6.84 1.95
N GLU A 80 8.65 -8.07 2.38
CA GLU A 80 7.67 -9.01 2.92
C GLU A 80 7.01 -8.49 4.21
N VAL A 81 7.79 -7.91 5.12
CA VAL A 81 7.29 -7.37 6.39
C VAL A 81 6.41 -6.14 6.14
N ALA A 82 6.84 -5.26 5.23
CA ALA A 82 6.03 -4.11 4.81
C ALA A 82 4.71 -4.56 4.17
N ALA A 83 4.77 -5.56 3.28
CA ALA A 83 3.58 -6.12 2.66
C ALA A 83 2.64 -6.79 3.67
N MET A 84 3.17 -7.53 4.64
CA MET A 84 2.37 -8.12 5.73
C MET A 84 1.69 -7.05 6.58
N LYS A 85 2.41 -5.97 6.94
CA LYS A 85 1.82 -4.85 7.70
C LYS A 85 0.68 -4.20 6.94
N ILE A 86 0.86 -3.89 5.66
CA ILE A 86 -0.18 -3.27 4.83
C ILE A 86 -1.38 -4.22 4.66
N LYS A 87 -1.13 -5.50 4.37
CA LYS A 87 -2.19 -6.54 4.33
C LYS A 87 -2.97 -6.63 5.63
N GLN A 88 -2.31 -6.50 6.78
CA GLN A 88 -2.97 -6.51 8.08
C GLN A 88 -3.90 -5.30 8.23
N PHE A 89 -3.48 -4.09 7.82
CA PHE A 89 -4.34 -2.91 7.88
C PHE A 89 -5.57 -3.05 6.98
N VAL A 90 -5.38 -3.55 5.75
CA VAL A 90 -6.50 -3.79 4.82
C VAL A 90 -7.44 -4.85 5.39
N ARG A 91 -6.92 -5.99 5.90
CA ARG A 91 -7.75 -7.04 6.54
C ARG A 91 -8.58 -6.52 7.71
N GLN A 92 -8.04 -5.64 8.54
CA GLN A 92 -8.81 -5.07 9.65
C GLN A 92 -9.98 -4.19 9.20
N CYS A 93 -9.92 -3.65 7.98
CA CYS A 93 -11.00 -2.85 7.41
C CYS A 93 -11.91 -3.65 6.47
N HIS A 94 -11.41 -4.75 5.88
CA HIS A 94 -12.13 -5.61 4.94
C HIS A 94 -13.05 -6.64 5.63
N GLY A 95 -12.92 -6.82 6.95
CA GLY A 95 -13.60 -7.87 7.72
C GLY A 95 -14.70 -7.37 8.66
N SER A 96 -15.32 -6.23 8.38
CA SER A 96 -16.47 -5.73 9.16
C SER A 96 -17.72 -5.58 8.30
#